data_AF-A0A7W0YLZ2-F1
#
_entry.id   AF-A0A7W0YLZ2-F1
#
_cell.length_a   1.000
_cell.length_b   1.000
_cell.length_c   1.000
_cell.angle_alpha   90.00
_cell.angle_beta   90.00
_cell.angle_gamma   90.00
#
_symmetry.space_group_name_H-M   'P 1'
#
loop_
_entity.id
_entity.type
_entity.pdbx_description
1 polymer ?
#
loop_
_entity_poly.entity_id
_entity_poly.type
_entity_poly.pdbx_seq_one_letter_code
_entity_poly.pdbx_strand_id
1 'polypeptide(L)' 'FILEGITTTIPFLARVIRHPDFVAGQVDTRFLERESHLLRPPDA' A
#
# COMPACT_ATOMS: atom_id res chain seq x y z
N PHE A 1 -6.91 14.23 -0.76
CA PHE A 1 -6.18 15.05 0.23
C PHE A 1 -4.94 15.61 -0.45
N ILE A 2 -4.63 16.88 -0.23
CA ILE A 2 -3.40 17.52 -0.72
C ILE A 2 -2.58 17.85 0.52
N LEU A 3 -1.34 17.37 0.56
CA LEU A 3 -0.36 17.64 1.61
C LEU A 3 0.94 18.05 0.93
N GLU A 4 1.50 19.17 1.34
CA GLU A 4 2.68 19.78 0.75
C GLU A 4 3.79 19.93 1.80
N GLY A 5 5.05 19.83 1.38
CA GLY A 5 6.21 20.07 2.24
C GLY A 5 6.64 18.91 3.15
N ILE A 6 5.89 17.81 3.21
CA ILE A 6 6.26 16.61 3.98
C ILE A 6 6.06 15.30 3.21
N THR A 7 6.97 14.35 3.41
CA THR A 7 6.80 12.98 2.93
C THR A 7 5.79 12.24 3.80
N THR A 8 4.85 11.52 3.18
CA THR A 8 3.85 10.71 3.90
C THR A 8 3.79 9.30 3.35
N THR A 9 3.22 8.38 4.13
CA THR A 9 2.94 7.00 3.71
C THR A 9 1.63 6.86 2.94
N ILE A 10 0.92 7.95 2.66
CA ILE A 10 -0.37 7.94 1.95
C ILE A 10 -0.28 7.20 0.61
N PRO A 11 0.72 7.42 -0.26
CA PRO A 11 0.80 6.68 -1.53
C PRO A 11 0.92 5.17 -1.34
N PHE A 12 1.64 4.72 -0.30
CA PHE A 12 1.77 3.30 0.04
C PHE A 12 0.43 2.73 0.54
N LEU A 13 -0.17 3.37 1.55
CA LEU A 13 -1.44 2.92 2.12
C LEU A 13 -2.56 2.91 1.07
N ALA A 14 -2.56 3.88 0.16
CA ALA A 14 -3.52 3.96 -0.94
C ALA A 14 -3.37 2.81 -1.97
N ARG A 15 -2.19 2.20 -2.10
CA ARG A 15 -2.02 0.96 -2.89
C ARG A 15 -2.49 -0.26 -2.11
N VAL A 16 -2.13 -0.36 -0.82
CA VAL A 16 -2.55 -1.46 0.07
C VAL A 16 -4.07 -1.61 0.09
N ILE A 17 -4.82 -0.54 0.35
CA ILE A 17 -6.28 -0.62 0.47
C ILE A 17 -7.01 -0.93 -0.85
N ARG A 18 -6.33 -0.76 -1.99
CA ARG A 18 -6.85 -1.08 -3.33
C ARG A 18 -6.44 -2.47 -3.80
N HIS A 19 -5.57 -3.16 -3.09
CA HIS A 19 -5.14 -4.51 -3.46
C HIS A 19 -6.33 -5.48 -3.39
N PRO A 20 -6.54 -6.38 -4.37
CA PRO A 20 -7.69 -7.29 -4.40
C PRO A 20 -7.87 -8.09 -3.11
N ASP A 21 -6.77 -8.64 -2.57
CA ASP A 21 -6.83 -9.42 -1.33
C ASP A 21 -7.21 -8.59 -0.11
N PHE A 22 -6.79 -7.31 -0.06
CA PHE A 22 -7.20 -6.39 1.00
C PHE A 22 -8.71 -6.12 0.92
N VAL A 23 -9.22 -5.84 -0.29
CA VAL A 23 -10.65 -5.61 -0.53
C VAL A 23 -11.49 -6.86 -0.21
N ALA A 24 -10.97 -8.05 -0.52
CA ALA A 24 -11.63 -9.32 -0.22
C ALA A 24 -11.51 -9.77 1.25
N GLY A 25 -10.84 -8.99 2.11
CA GLY A 25 -10.56 -9.34 3.51
C GLY A 25 -9.61 -10.53 3.67
N GLN A 26 -8.91 -10.93 2.61
CA GLN A 26 -7.93 -12.01 2.60
C GLN A 26 -6.57 -11.50 3.08
N VAL A 27 -6.53 -11.01 4.32
CA VAL A 27 -5.33 -10.44 4.94
C VAL A 27 -4.99 -11.14 6.24
N ASP A 28 -3.69 -11.29 6.47
CA ASP A 28 -3.13 -11.80 7.73
C ASP A 28 -1.86 -11.02 8.06
N THR A 29 -1.18 -11.39 9.14
CA THR A 29 0.04 -10.72 9.61
C THR A 29 1.21 -10.81 8.64
N ARG A 30 1.16 -11.71 7.64
CA ARG A 30 2.18 -11.89 6.61
C ARG A 30 1.76 -11.37 5.23
N PHE A 31 0.61 -10.69 5.12
CA PHE A 31 0.12 -10.14 3.85
C PHE A 31 1.19 -9.33 3.11
N LEU A 32 1.87 -8.41 3.79
CA LEU A 32 2.91 -7.57 3.18
C LEU A 32 4.22 -8.32 2.85
N GLU A 33 4.46 -9.48 3.46
CA GLU A 33 5.59 -10.34 3.08
C GLU A 33 5.33 -10.99 1.73
N ARG A 34 4.10 -11.46 1.49
CA ARG A 34 3.67 -12.02 0.21
C ARG A 34 3.60 -10.94 -0.87
N GLU A 35 2.97 -9.82 -0.55
CA GLU A 35 2.83 -8.67 -1.44
C GLU A 35 3.95 -7.65 -1.29
N SER A 36 5.19 -8.13 -1.10
CA SER A 36 6.38 -7.28 -0.87
C SER A 36 6.65 -6.25 -1.97
N HIS A 37 6.10 -6.46 -3.17
CA HIS A 37 6.15 -5.50 -4.26
C HIS A 37 5.47 -4.17 -3.91
N LEU A 38 4.45 -4.16 -3.03
CA LEU A 38 3.74 -2.95 -2.60
C LEU A 38 4.63 -1.95 -1.84
N LEU A 39 5.70 -2.45 -1.19
CA LEU A 39 6.68 -1.64 -0.46
C LEU A 39 7.52 -0.76 -1.39
N ARG A 40 7.59 -1.10 -2.68
CA ARG A 40 8.29 -0.29 -3.67
C ARG A 40 7.34 0.79 -4.20
N PRO A 41 7.84 2.01 -4.43
CA PRO A 41 7.12 2.99 -5.25
C PRO A 41 6.86 2.39 -6.64
N PRO A 42 5.73 2.69 -7.29
CA PRO A 42 5.57 2.40 -8.71
C PRO A 42 6.70 3.09 -9.50
N ASP A 43 7.17 2.44 -10.57
CA ASP A 43 8.18 3.02 -11.46
C ASP A 43 7.69 4.39 -11.96
N ALA A 44 8.61 5.37 -11.92
CA ALA A 44 8.33 6.77 -12.24
C ALA A 44 8.23 7.02 -13.75
#